data_AF-A0A924WHZ9-F1
#
_entry.id   AF-A0A924WHZ9-F1
#
_cell.length_a   1.000
_cell.length_b   1.000
_cell.length_c   1.000
_cell.angle_alpha   90.00
_cell.angle_beta   90.00
_cell.angle_gamma   90.00
#
_symmetry.space_group_name_H-M   'P 1'
#
loop_
_entity.id
_entity.type
_entity.pdbx_description
1 polymer ?
#
loop_
_entity_poly.entity_id
_entity_poly.type
_entity_poly.pdbx_seq_one_letter_code
_entity_poly.pdbx_strand_id
1 'polypeptide(L)'
;MPRPDRRAVAGGRNARRRAREFALQGLYQWLIAQGEPAVILGQLREDDEYAVADGAFVDRLVVGAIADADALSQWMQPFLDRPVKALSPVERA
;
A
#
# COMPACT_ATOMS: atom_id res chain seq x y z
N MET A 1 35.10 12.19 -11.36
CA MET A 1 33.71 11.69 -11.23
C MET A 1 33.59 10.95 -9.91
N PRO A 2 32.93 11.49 -8.87
CA PRO A 2 32.66 10.73 -7.66
C PRO A 2 31.58 9.68 -7.95
N ARG A 3 31.77 8.45 -7.43
CA ARG A 3 30.77 7.38 -7.54
C ARG A 3 29.62 7.67 -6.57
N PRO A 4 28.36 7.47 -6.95
CA PRO A 4 27.24 7.70 -6.03
C PRO A 4 27.33 6.74 -4.84
N ASP A 5 27.08 7.29 -3.65
CA ASP A 5 27.16 6.58 -2.37
C ASP A 5 26.10 5.45 -2.31
N ARG A 6 26.58 4.20 -2.22
CA ARG A 6 25.76 2.98 -2.18
C ARG A 6 24.82 2.94 -0.97
N ARG A 7 25.07 3.73 0.08
CA ARG A 7 24.23 3.76 1.31
C ARG A 7 22.88 4.45 1.12
N ALA A 8 22.79 5.51 0.31
CA ALA A 8 21.53 6.21 0.06
C ALA A 8 20.51 5.34 -0.70
N VAL A 9 20.98 4.52 -1.65
CA VAL A 9 20.14 3.61 -2.44
C VAL A 9 19.62 2.43 -1.60
N ALA A 10 20.38 1.98 -0.61
CA ALA A 10 19.97 0.90 0.29
C ALA A 10 18.85 1.32 1.25
N GLY A 11 18.93 2.55 1.80
CA GLY A 11 17.88 3.12 2.66
C GLY A 11 16.54 3.30 1.92
N GLY A 12 16.58 3.83 0.70
CA GLY A 12 15.37 4.01 -0.12
C GLY A 12 14.68 2.70 -0.52
N ARG A 13 15.43 1.63 -0.79
CA ARG A 13 14.85 0.30 -1.07
C ARG A 13 14.14 -0.30 0.13
N ASN A 14 14.70 -0.16 1.33
CA ASN A 14 14.06 -0.67 2.55
C ASN A 14 12.82 0.17 2.89
N ALA A 15 12.91 1.51 2.83
CA ALA A 15 11.79 2.41 3.07
C ALA A 15 10.60 2.15 2.12
N ARG A 16 10.86 1.86 0.84
CA ARG A 16 9.82 1.51 -0.15
C ARG A 16 9.25 0.10 0.03
N ARG A 17 10.00 -0.81 0.66
CA ARG A 17 9.46 -2.12 1.05
C ARG A 17 8.52 -1.96 2.23
N ARG A 18 8.98 -1.28 3.29
CA ARG A 18 8.19 -0.95 4.48
C ARG A 18 6.91 -0.17 4.13
N ALA A 19 7.00 0.80 3.23
CA ALA A 19 5.82 1.52 2.75
C ALA A 19 4.77 0.61 2.09
N ARG A 20 5.19 -0.43 1.36
CA ARG A 20 4.26 -1.41 0.78
C ARG A 20 3.64 -2.33 1.84
N GLU A 21 4.40 -2.68 2.88
CA GLU A 21 3.89 -3.43 4.04
C GLU A 21 2.79 -2.63 4.76
N PHE A 22 3.00 -1.33 5.03
CA PHE A 22 1.97 -0.45 5.60
C PHE A 22 0.79 -0.21 4.66
N ALA A 23 1.04 -0.04 3.36
CA ALA A 23 -0.04 0.11 2.39
C ALA A 23 -0.94 -1.13 2.35
N LEU A 24 -0.37 -2.34 2.41
CA LEU A 24 -1.12 -3.60 2.51
C LEU A 24 -2.01 -3.62 3.75
N GLN A 25 -1.49 -3.22 4.91
CA GLN A 25 -2.27 -3.13 6.15
C GLN A 25 -3.43 -2.13 6.02
N GLY A 26 -3.18 -0.96 5.45
CA GLY A 26 -4.21 0.06 5.22
C GLY A 26 -5.31 -0.39 4.26
N LEU A 27 -4.93 -1.02 3.14
CA LEU A 27 -5.88 -1.56 2.17
C LEU A 27 -6.68 -2.72 2.74
N TYR A 28 -6.05 -3.60 3.51
CA TYR A 28 -6.75 -4.64 4.25
C TYR A 28 -7.79 -4.03 5.20
N GLN A 29 -7.41 -3.03 5.99
CA GLN A 29 -8.33 -2.37 6.91
C GLN A 29 -9.50 -1.71 6.17
N TRP A 30 -9.22 -1.04 5.04
CA TRP A 30 -10.27 -0.47 4.19
C TRP A 30 -11.25 -1.55 3.69
N LEU A 31 -10.72 -2.68 3.20
CA LEU A 31 -11.56 -3.78 2.71
C LEU A 31 -12.50 -4.36 3.78
N ILE A 32 -12.03 -4.47 5.03
CA ILE A 32 -12.79 -5.06 6.13
C ILE A 32 -13.74 -4.06 6.80
N ALA A 33 -13.25 -2.85 7.10
CA ALA A 33 -13.95 -1.88 7.94
C ALA A 33 -14.60 -0.74 7.14
N GLN A 34 -14.31 -0.60 5.85
CA GLN A 34 -14.83 0.46 4.96
C GLN A 34 -14.64 1.88 5.53
N GLY A 35 -13.52 2.10 6.23
CA GLY A 35 -13.19 3.40 6.83
C GLY A 35 -12.66 4.41 5.81
N GLU A 36 -12.78 5.70 6.14
CA GLU A 36 -12.24 6.79 5.33
C GLU A 36 -10.71 6.70 5.20
N PRO A 37 -10.12 6.89 3.99
CA PRO A 37 -8.68 6.77 3.78
C PRO A 37 -7.85 7.64 4.73
N ALA A 38 -8.34 8.84 5.07
CA ALA A 38 -7.65 9.75 5.98
C ALA A 38 -7.54 9.19 7.41
N VAL A 39 -8.57 8.48 7.89
CA VAL A 39 -8.56 7.85 9.22
C VAL A 39 -7.60 6.67 9.25
N ILE A 40 -7.64 5.83 8.21
CA ILE A 40 -6.74 4.68 8.07
C ILE A 40 -5.28 5.15 8.04
N LEU A 41 -4.95 6.16 7.23
CA LEU A 41 -3.61 6.72 7.18
C LEU A 41 -3.19 7.37 8.50
N GLY A 42 -4.13 7.97 9.24
CA GLY A 42 -3.88 8.47 10.59
C GLY A 42 -3.41 7.35 11.53
N GLN A 43 -4.15 6.24 11.55
CA GLN A 43 -3.84 5.07 12.38
C GLN A 43 -2.52 4.40 12.00
N LEU A 44 -2.21 4.27 10.71
CA LEU A 44 -0.93 3.71 10.28
C LEU A 44 0.27 4.54 10.76
N ARG A 45 0.12 5.86 10.88
CA ARG A 45 1.18 6.77 11.34
C ARG A 45 1.43 6.70 12.86
N GLU A 46 0.53 6.09 13.62
CA GLU A 46 0.71 5.88 15.06
C GLU A 46 1.68 4.73 15.37
N ASP A 47 2.00 3.88 14.38
CA ASP A 47 2.99 2.82 14.52
C ASP A 47 4.42 3.37 14.51
N ASP A 48 5.23 3.02 15.52
CA ASP A 48 6.62 3.48 15.66
C ASP A 48 7.49 3.11 14.44
N GLU A 49 7.20 1.98 13.79
CA GLU A 49 7.94 1.52 12.63
C GLU A 49 7.52 2.25 11.33
N TYR A 50 6.50 3.12 11.38
CA TYR A 50 6.11 3.96 10.25
C TYR A 50 7.20 4.98 9.90
N ALA A 51 7.97 5.44 10.90
CA ALA A 51 9.02 6.43 10.71
C ALA A 51 10.15 5.98 9.75
N VAL A 52 10.32 4.66 9.57
CA VAL A 52 11.31 4.10 8.63
C VAL A 52 10.72 3.77 7.25
N ALA A 53 9.43 4.00 7.04
CA ALA A 53 8.76 3.85 5.76
C ALA A 53 8.77 5.17 4.95
N ASP A 54 8.68 5.05 3.63
CA ASP A 54 8.41 6.21 2.77
C ASP A 54 6.92 6.59 2.87
N GLY A 55 6.58 7.44 3.84
CA GLY A 55 5.18 7.80 4.14
C GLY A 55 4.45 8.43 2.95
N ALA A 56 5.12 9.28 2.17
CA ALA A 56 4.54 9.86 0.95
C ALA A 56 4.24 8.80 -0.12
N PHE A 57 4.91 7.64 -0.07
CA PHE A 57 4.56 6.51 -0.90
C PHE A 57 3.41 5.69 -0.32
N VAL A 58 3.33 5.51 1.00
CA VAL A 58 2.16 4.88 1.65
C VAL A 58 0.89 5.62 1.27
N ASP A 59 0.88 6.94 1.45
CA ASP A 59 -0.28 7.79 1.15
C ASP A 59 -0.73 7.63 -0.30
N ARG A 60 0.22 7.66 -1.25
CA ARG A 60 -0.09 7.48 -2.68
C ARG A 60 -0.65 6.10 -2.99
N LEU A 61 -0.10 5.03 -2.40
CA LEU A 61 -0.57 3.67 -2.62
C LEU A 61 -1.98 3.49 -2.06
N VAL A 62 -2.22 3.88 -0.81
CA VAL A 62 -3.51 3.67 -0.15
C VAL A 62 -4.60 4.52 -0.80
N VAL A 63 -4.37 5.84 -0.96
CA VAL A 63 -5.39 6.73 -1.54
C VAL A 63 -5.65 6.39 -3.00
N GLY A 64 -4.59 6.14 -3.78
CA GLY A 64 -4.72 5.80 -5.20
C GLY A 64 -5.45 4.48 -5.42
N ALA A 65 -5.06 3.42 -4.70
CA ALA A 65 -5.69 2.11 -4.85
C ALA A 65 -7.16 2.11 -4.40
N ILE A 66 -7.52 2.88 -3.37
CA ILE A 66 -8.92 3.04 -2.95
C ILE A 66 -9.72 3.83 -3.99
N ALA A 67 -9.17 4.94 -4.50
CA ALA A 67 -9.85 5.77 -5.50
C ALA A 67 -10.09 5.00 -6.82
N ASP A 68 -9.12 4.19 -7.24
CA ASP A 68 -9.18 3.41 -8.48
C ASP A 68 -9.67 1.97 -8.28
N ALA A 69 -10.20 1.62 -7.09
CA ALA A 69 -10.48 0.23 -6.71
C ALA A 69 -11.38 -0.53 -7.71
N ASP A 70 -12.43 0.13 -8.21
CA ASP A 70 -13.34 -0.46 -9.18
C ASP A 70 -12.67 -0.67 -10.55
N ALA A 71 -11.87 0.30 -11.00
CA ALA A 71 -11.15 0.22 -12.27
C ALA A 71 -10.06 -0.88 -12.21
N LEU A 72 -9.31 -0.94 -11.12
CA LEU A 72 -8.32 -2.00 -10.87
C LEU A 72 -8.96 -3.38 -10.81
N SER A 73 -10.11 -3.51 -10.12
CA SER A 73 -10.85 -4.77 -10.04
C SER A 73 -11.31 -5.24 -11.42
N GLN A 74 -11.84 -4.33 -12.26
CA GLN A 74 -12.24 -4.67 -13.63
C GLN A 74 -11.05 -5.07 -14.49
N TRP A 75 -9.91 -4.41 -14.32
CA TRP A 75 -8.68 -4.72 -15.06
C TRP A 75 -8.09 -6.09 -14.67
N MET A 76 -8.19 -6.48 -13.40
CA MET A 76 -7.72 -7.78 -12.91
C MET A 76 -8.63 -8.95 -13.31
N GLN A 77 -9.95 -8.72 -13.39
CA GLN A 77 -10.95 -9.79 -13.55
C GLN A 77 -10.68 -10.78 -14.71
N PRO A 78 -10.19 -10.38 -15.90
CA PRO A 78 -9.89 -11.32 -16.99
C PRO A 78 -8.76 -12.31 -16.69
N PHE A 79 -7.92 -12.02 -15.69
CA PHE A 79 -6.79 -12.86 -15.29
C PHE A 79 -7.12 -13.75 -14.09
N LEU A 80 -8.36 -13.73 -13.61
CA LEU A 80 -8.82 -14.53 -12.49
C LEU A 80 -9.77 -15.62 -12.96
N ASP A 81 -9.64 -16.81 -12.37
CA ASP A 81 -10.54 -17.95 -12.55
C ASP A 81 -11.87 -17.80 -11.78
N ARG A 82 -11.95 -16.78 -10.91
CA ARG A 82 -13.09 -16.49 -10.05
C ARG A 82 -13.37 -14.98 -9.99
N PRO A 83 -14.56 -14.54 -9.53
CA PRO A 83 -14.84 -13.13 -9.33
C PRO A 83 -13.85 -12.48 -8.35
N VAL A 84 -13.43 -11.23 -8.58
CA VAL A 84 -12.51 -10.49 -7.67
C VAL A 84 -13.02 -10.51 -6.22
N LYS A 85 -14.33 -10.40 -6.02
CA LYS A 85 -14.96 -10.43 -4.68
C LYS A 85 -14.81 -11.77 -3.95
N ALA A 86 -14.44 -12.85 -4.64
CA ALA A 86 -14.18 -14.16 -4.06
C ALA A 86 -12.72 -14.36 -3.63
N LEU A 87 -11.83 -13.40 -3.92
CA LEU A 87 -10.47 -13.38 -3.38
C LEU A 87 -10.49 -13.05 -1.89
N SER A 88 -9.52 -13.59 -1.15
CA SER A 88 -9.32 -13.21 0.25
C SER A 88 -8.94 -11.72 0.36
N PRO A 89 -9.20 -11.05 1.49
CA PRO A 89 -8.87 -9.64 1.64
C PRO A 89 -7.38 -9.33 1.45
N VAL A 90 -6.48 -10.26 1.77
CA VAL A 90 -5.03 -10.10 1.56
C VAL A 90 -4.66 -10.23 0.09
N GLU A 91 -5.29 -11.11 -0.68
CA GLU A 91 -5.07 -11.22 -2.13
C GLU A 91 -5.64 -10.01 -2.91
N ARG A 92 -6.61 -9.30 -2.32
CA ARG A 92 -7.25 -8.13 -2.93
C ARG A 92 -6.57 -6.81 -2.62
N ALA A 93 -5.84 -6.72 -1.52
CA ALA A 93 -5.14 -5.52 -1.06
C ALA A 93 -3.78 -5.38 -1.78
#